data_AF-A0A2M7QK04-F1
#
_entry.id   AF-A0A2M7QK04-F1
#
_cell.length_a   1.000
_cell.length_b   1.000
_cell.length_c   1.000
_cell.angle_alpha   90.00
_cell.angle_beta   90.00
_cell.angle_gamma   90.00
#
_symmetry.space_group_name_H-M   'P 1'
#
loop_
_entity.id
_entity.type
_entity.pdbx_description
1 polymer ?
#
loop_
_entity_poly.entity_id
_entity_poly.type
_entity_poly.pdbx_seq_one_letter_code
_entity_poly.pdbx_strand_id
1 'polypeptide(L)'
;MVKYKRKIIKTIIDKDLNLKERIELKKGIKKVKTGSYQYLNIGFYLITPLLIGIFSGLYLDNKFGKKPLFVLMGIVIGVLSTFYNLYRLTKIK
;
A
#
# COMPACT_ATOMS: atom_id res chain seq x y z
N MET A 1 52.67 -29.34 19.21
CA MET A 1 52.42 -28.09 18.43
C MET A 1 51.42 -28.25 17.27
N VAL A 2 51.57 -29.25 16.38
CA VAL A 2 50.75 -29.41 15.14
C VAL A 2 49.24 -29.58 15.37
N LYS A 3 48.80 -30.25 16.44
CA LYS A 3 47.38 -30.45 16.77
C LYS A 3 46.65 -29.14 17.12
N TYR A 4 47.34 -28.21 17.79
CA TYR A 4 46.77 -26.92 18.20
C TYR A 4 46.49 -26.01 17.00
N LYS A 5 47.42 -25.97 16.03
CA LYS A 5 47.27 -25.21 14.79
C LYS A 5 46.06 -25.68 13.95
N ARG A 6 45.80 -26.99 13.90
CA ARG A 6 44.64 -27.56 13.20
C ARG A 6 43.29 -27.16 13.83
N LYS A 7 43.23 -27.05 15.16
CA LYS A 7 42.02 -26.62 15.88
C LYS A 7 41.65 -25.17 15.54
N ILE A 8 42.64 -24.29 15.50
CA ILE A 8 42.47 -22.88 15.14
C ILE A 8 41.98 -22.75 13.68
N ILE A 9 42.60 -23.48 12.75
CA ILE A 9 42.21 -23.47 11.34
C ILE A 9 40.76 -23.91 11.16
N LYS A 10 40.32 -24.97 11.85
CA LYS A 10 38.95 -25.47 11.76
C LYS A 10 37.93 -24.44 12.28
N THR A 11 38.21 -23.77 13.40
CA THR A 11 37.33 -22.74 13.95
C THR A 11 37.18 -21.51 13.05
N ILE A 12 38.24 -21.12 12.34
CA ILE A 12 38.17 -20.00 11.38
C ILE A 12 37.29 -20.39 10.19
N ILE A 13 37.46 -21.61 9.66
CA ILE A 13 36.67 -22.13 8.53
C ILE A 13 35.18 -22.24 8.90
N ASP A 14 34.85 -22.80 10.06
CA ASP A 14 33.46 -23.00 10.50
C ASP A 14 32.71 -21.65 10.70
N LYS A 15 33.45 -20.62 11.12
CA LYS A 15 32.91 -19.26 11.31
C LYS A 15 32.58 -18.60 9.98
N ASP A 16 33.50 -18.68 9.00
CA ASP A 16 33.27 -18.18 7.64
C ASP A 16 32.13 -18.92 6.93
N LEU A 17 32.01 -20.24 7.13
CA LEU A 17 30.93 -21.06 6.58
C LEU A 17 29.56 -20.58 7.09
N ASN A 18 29.42 -20.41 8.42
CA ASN A 18 28.21 -19.92 9.06
C ASN A 18 27.84 -18.50 8.60
N LEU A 19 28.83 -17.65 8.35
CA LEU A 19 28.61 -16.27 7.87
C LEU A 19 28.11 -16.27 6.42
N LYS A 20 28.67 -17.10 5.53
CA LYS A 20 28.23 -17.23 4.14
C LYS A 20 26.79 -17.76 4.06
N GLU A 21 26.47 -18.78 4.84
CA GLU A 21 25.12 -19.34 4.96
C GLU A 21 24.10 -18.29 5.44
N ARG A 22 24.44 -17.50 6.47
CA ARG A 22 23.59 -16.40 6.95
C ARG A 22 23.38 -15.28 5.91
N ILE A 23 24.39 -15.00 5.08
CA ILE A 23 24.30 -13.99 4.02
C ILE A 23 23.44 -14.52 2.86
N GLU A 24 23.51 -15.80 2.51
CA GLU A 24 22.63 -16.43 1.52
C GLU A 24 21.17 -16.50 2.01
N LEU A 25 20.94 -16.87 3.28
CA LEU A 25 19.60 -16.87 3.88
C LEU A 25 18.98 -15.47 3.90
N LYS A 26 19.75 -14.41 4.21
CA LYS A 26 19.27 -13.03 4.13
C LYS A 26 19.04 -12.55 2.68
N LYS A 27 19.81 -13.04 1.70
CA LYS A 27 19.58 -12.77 0.27
C LYS A 27 18.30 -13.42 -0.26
N GLY A 28 17.81 -14.50 0.37
CA GLY A 28 16.53 -15.15 0.08
C GLY A 28 15.29 -14.37 0.57
N ILE A 29 15.45 -13.44 1.52
CA ILE A 29 14.39 -12.52 1.98
C ILE A 29 14.30 -11.29 1.03
N LYS A 30 14.65 -11.47 -0.24
CA LYS A 30 14.52 -10.43 -1.26
C LYS A 30 13.06 -10.29 -1.66
N LYS A 31 12.46 -9.16 -1.25
CA LYS A 31 11.24 -8.54 -1.79
C LYS A 31 10.05 -9.50 -1.91
N VAL A 32 9.20 -9.49 -0.87
CA VAL A 32 7.78 -9.78 -1.04
C VAL A 32 7.24 -8.81 -2.09
N LYS A 33 7.06 -9.32 -3.31
CA LYS A 33 6.45 -8.57 -4.41
C LYS A 33 4.98 -8.43 -4.03
N THR A 34 4.62 -7.27 -3.50
CA THR A 34 3.26 -6.88 -3.12
C THR A 34 2.41 -6.63 -4.37
N GLY A 35 2.30 -7.65 -5.22
CA GLY A 35 1.43 -7.65 -6.39
C GLY A 35 -0.01 -7.85 -5.91
N SER A 36 -0.72 -6.75 -5.65
CA SER A 36 -2.20 -6.64 -5.56
C SER A 36 -2.66 -5.26 -5.07
N TYR A 37 -1.81 -4.50 -4.35
CA TYR A 37 -2.21 -3.21 -3.75
C TYR A 37 -2.47 -2.10 -4.78
N GLN A 38 -2.04 -2.27 -6.03
CA GLN A 38 -2.25 -1.26 -7.07
C GLN A 38 -3.74 -1.04 -7.35
N TYR A 39 -4.55 -2.10 -7.34
CA TYR A 39 -5.99 -2.01 -7.57
C TYR A 39 -6.74 -1.46 -6.35
N LEU A 40 -6.28 -1.77 -5.14
CA LEU A 40 -6.83 -1.20 -3.90
C LEU A 40 -6.67 0.32 -3.88
N ASN A 41 -5.49 0.82 -4.27
CA ASN A 41 -5.24 2.26 -4.31
C ASN A 41 -6.22 3.00 -5.22
N ILE A 42 -6.57 2.40 -6.38
CA ILE A 42 -7.55 2.97 -7.30
C ILE A 42 -8.94 2.96 -6.68
N GLY A 43 -9.34 1.85 -6.05
CA GLY A 43 -10.64 1.75 -5.35
C GLY A 43 -10.82 2.84 -4.29
N PHE A 44 -9.79 3.09 -3.47
CA PHE A 44 -9.81 4.19 -2.50
C PHE A 44 -9.93 5.56 -3.18
N TYR A 45 -9.18 5.78 -4.26
CA TYR A 45 -9.21 7.04 -5.00
C TYR A 45 -10.60 7.38 -5.59
N LEU A 46 -11.39 6.33 -5.91
CA LEU A 46 -12.74 6.48 -6.45
C LEU A 46 -13.81 6.61 -5.36
N ILE A 47 -13.72 5.82 -4.28
CA ILE A 47 -14.76 5.74 -3.24
C ILE A 47 -14.70 6.94 -2.28
N THR A 48 -13.51 7.47 -1.99
CA THR A 48 -13.30 8.57 -1.03
C THR A 48 -14.11 9.83 -1.39
N PRO A 49 -13.99 10.42 -2.61
CA PRO A 49 -14.77 11.60 -2.96
C PRO A 49 -16.28 11.34 -2.98
N LEU A 50 -16.71 10.12 -3.36
CA LEU A 50 -18.13 9.76 -3.36
C LEU A 50 -18.70 9.71 -1.93
N LEU A 51 -18.00 9.05 -1.00
CA LEU A 51 -18.41 9.00 0.41
C LEU A 51 -18.43 10.41 1.02
N ILE A 52 -17.42 11.23 0.76
CA ILE A 52 -17.38 12.62 1.24
C ILE A 52 -18.60 13.41 0.72
N GLY A 53 -18.94 13.28 -0.57
CA GLY A 53 -20.12 13.92 -1.15
C GLY A 53 -21.43 13.47 -0.52
N ILE A 54 -21.59 12.16 -0.25
CA ILE A 54 -22.79 11.60 0.37
C ILE A 54 -22.91 12.05 1.83
N PHE A 55 -21.85 11.91 2.63
CA PHE A 55 -21.89 12.28 4.05
C PHE A 55 -22.07 13.78 4.25
N SER A 56 -21.40 14.61 3.45
CA SER A 56 -21.62 16.07 3.46
C SER A 56 -23.04 16.42 3.05
N GLY A 57 -23.57 15.80 1.99
CA GLY A 57 -24.95 15.98 1.54
C GLY A 57 -25.97 15.59 2.61
N LEU A 58 -25.77 14.46 3.29
CA LEU A 58 -26.65 14.00 4.38
C LEU A 58 -26.63 14.97 5.57
N TYR A 59 -25.45 15.48 5.93
CA TYR A 59 -25.31 16.47 6.99
C TYR A 59 -26.03 17.77 6.66
N LEU A 60 -25.88 18.26 5.42
CA LEU A 60 -26.55 19.45 4.92
C LEU A 60 -28.07 19.25 4.84
N ASP A 61 -28.54 18.12 4.31
CA ASP A 61 -29.96 17.77 4.25
C ASP A 61 -30.60 17.73 5.63
N ASN A 62 -29.90 17.21 6.64
CA ASN A 62 -30.40 17.19 8.01
C ASN A 62 -30.41 18.59 8.65
N LYS A 63 -29.47 19.47 8.29
CA LYS A 63 -29.41 20.85 8.79
C LYS A 63 -30.46 21.77 8.15
N PHE A 64 -30.73 21.60 6.86
CA PHE A 64 -31.65 22.45 6.10
C PHE A 64 -33.07 21.88 5.99
N GLY A 65 -33.30 20.64 6.44
CA GLY A 65 -34.61 19.97 6.39
C GLY A 65 -35.10 19.63 4.97
N LYS A 66 -34.32 19.93 3.93
CA LYS A 66 -34.66 19.71 2.51
C LYS A 66 -34.18 18.34 2.03
N LYS A 67 -34.66 17.27 2.65
CA LYS A 67 -34.34 15.91 2.22
C LYS A 67 -35.02 15.60 0.87
N PRO A 68 -34.34 15.09 -0.17
CA PRO A 68 -32.91 14.72 -0.28
C PRO A 68 -32.14 15.57 -1.32
N LEU A 69 -32.30 16.90 -1.33
CA LEU A 69 -31.74 17.74 -2.40
C LEU A 69 -30.21 17.89 -2.30
N PHE A 70 -29.67 18.07 -1.09
CA PHE A 70 -28.23 18.25 -0.89
C PHE A 70 -27.47 16.93 -1.03
N VAL A 71 -28.07 15.78 -0.66
CA VAL A 71 -27.50 14.47 -0.99
C VAL A 71 -27.41 14.27 -2.51
N LEU A 72 -28.45 14.64 -3.26
CA LEU A 72 -28.44 14.48 -4.71
C LEU A 72 -27.33 15.33 -5.35
N MET A 73 -27.19 16.59 -4.95
CA MET A 73 -26.08 17.45 -5.38
C MET A 73 -24.71 16.90 -4.96
N GLY A 74 -24.59 16.42 -3.71
CA GLY A 74 -23.37 15.82 -3.19
C GLY A 74 -22.94 14.58 -3.96
N ILE A 75 -23.89 13.73 -4.37
CA ILE A 75 -23.63 12.57 -5.23
C ILE A 75 -23.15 13.02 -6.61
N VAL A 76 -23.82 13.99 -7.25
CA VAL A 76 -23.40 14.49 -8.58
C VAL A 76 -21.96 15.02 -8.52
N ILE A 77 -21.65 15.85 -7.52
CA ILE A 77 -20.30 16.40 -7.34
C ILE A 77 -19.28 15.29 -7.03
N GLY A 78 -19.65 14.33 -6.18
CA GLY A 78 -18.82 13.17 -5.85
C GLY A 78 -18.49 12.33 -7.08
N VAL A 79 -19.49 12.01 -7.90
CA VAL A 79 -19.33 11.27 -9.16
C VAL A 79 -18.45 12.03 -10.15
N LEU A 80 -18.69 13.32 -10.36
CA LEU A 80 -17.85 14.16 -11.23
C LEU A 80 -16.39 14.18 -10.75
N SER A 81 -16.18 14.27 -9.43
CA SER A 81 -14.85 14.24 -8.83
C SER A 81 -14.16 12.89 -9.03
N THR A 82 -14.89 11.78 -8.88
CA THR A 82 -14.42 10.43 -9.16
C THR A 82 -14.00 10.27 -10.63
N PHE A 83 -14.82 10.75 -11.58
CA PHE A 83 -14.47 10.72 -13.01
C PHE A 83 -13.26 11.60 -13.33
N TYR A 84 -13.18 12.80 -12.75
CA TYR A 84 -12.03 13.69 -12.93
C TYR A 84 -10.74 13.04 -12.41
N ASN A 85 -10.80 12.43 -11.23
CA ASN A 85 -9.69 11.69 -10.64
C ASN A 85 -9.27 10.50 -11.50
N LEU A 86 -10.23 9.76 -12.07
CA LEU A 86 -9.95 8.65 -12.96
C LEU A 86 -9.30 9.12 -14.27
N TYR A 87 -9.81 10.20 -14.88
CA TYR A 87 -9.24 10.81 -16.08
C TYR A 87 -7.80 11.29 -15.83
N ARG A 88 -7.54 11.88 -14.67
CA ARG A 88 -6.21 12.30 -14.27
C ARG A 88 -5.26 11.11 -14.12
N LEU A 89 -5.71 10.02 -13.50
CA LEU A 89 -4.93 8.79 -13.35
C LEU A 89 -4.58 8.15 -14.70
N THR A 90 -5.50 8.15 -15.67
CA THR A 90 -5.25 7.57 -17.00
C THR A 90 -4.42 8.46 -17.90
N LYS A 91 -4.47 9.78 -17.74
CA LYS A 91 -3.67 10.74 -18.51
C LYS A 91 -2.22 10.88 -18.02
N ILE A 92 -1.91 10.54 -16.77
CA ILE A 92 -0.55 10.61 -16.19
C ILE A 92 0.34 9.42 -16.66
N LYS A 93 0.07 8.84 -17.82
CA LYS A 93 0.85 7.72 -18.36
C LYS A 93 1.77 8.16 -19.48
#